data_AF-A0AAW8EWF6-F1
#
_entry.id   AF-A0AAW8EWF6-F1
#
_cell.length_a   1.000
_cell.length_b   1.000
_cell.length_c   1.000
_cell.angle_alpha   90.00
_cell.angle_beta   90.00
_cell.angle_gamma   90.00
#
_symmetry.space_group_name_H-M   'P 1'
#
loop_
_entity.id
_entity.type
_entity.pdbx_description
1 polymer ?
#
loop_
_entity_poly.entity_id
_entity_poly.type
_entity_poly.pdbx_seq_one_letter_code
_entity_poly.pdbx_strand_id
1 'polypeptide(L)'
;MAGIWGRRKREQEELAAHDADLARRAEQALVQTDERIRSTSDELDFAEAELGASLTADLRLALAAVRTHMREAFQLHQLNHDEIPDTPEELRTRNARIAQLCDWAQDLLDEKTSVLAESVAKVRRAPEVIAQVRADAAALSARIPQTGDAVARLSARYAPSAMSQIAASAAEAEQLIAFATHGADVSERRRAAKQNEEANLALETATEATRRASALLDAVEDFEIEALRAESTLAEVVADSRGDLIAARTAPQTPAVAAAVTALQEALEALSPAGSPGDPFAELSQLRAANTALDEAIATARYRAENPLPSIPQVQHAIDDADRQLGVARGLIAGHRGWIGADARTRLAEAERLRVDLADLLPAEETREEALAAARRVAHLASEALQLAQRDIDSSRPQDDGWGGGGGWGGGRRGGGGNDIASGILGGLVIGSLLDGMFD
;
A
#
# COMPACT_ATOMS: atom_id res chain seq x y z
N MET A 1 -6.98 10.80 69.10
CA MET A 1 -6.25 9.51 69.06
C MET A 1 -7.15 8.27 68.88
N ALA A 2 -8.48 8.33 69.12
CA ALA A 2 -9.38 7.16 68.99
C ALA A 2 -9.74 6.72 67.54
N GLY A 3 -9.62 7.60 66.54
CA GLY A 3 -10.04 7.32 65.15
C GLY A 3 -9.03 6.55 64.27
N ILE A 4 -7.80 6.33 64.73
CA ILE A 4 -6.77 5.54 64.01
C ILE A 4 -6.88 4.06 64.39
N TRP A 5 -7.20 3.77 65.65
CA TRP A 5 -7.35 2.40 66.16
C TRP A 5 -8.63 1.73 65.63
N GLY A 6 -9.73 2.47 65.50
CA GLY A 6 -10.97 1.98 64.90
C GLY A 6 -10.91 1.74 63.39
N ARG A 7 -10.07 2.48 62.64
CA ARG A 7 -9.83 2.24 61.20
C ARG A 7 -8.98 0.99 60.98
N ARG A 8 -7.87 0.84 61.72
CA ARG A 8 -7.03 -0.37 61.66
C ARG A 8 -7.77 -1.65 62.04
N LYS A 9 -8.68 -1.58 63.02
CA LYS A 9 -9.51 -2.74 63.41
C LYS A 9 -10.49 -3.14 62.29
N ARG A 10 -11.13 -2.16 61.64
CA ARG A 10 -12.01 -2.40 60.49
C ARG A 10 -11.26 -2.97 59.29
N GLU A 11 -10.09 -2.41 58.97
CA GLU A 11 -9.20 -2.93 57.91
C GLU A 11 -8.76 -4.38 58.18
N GLN A 12 -8.47 -4.73 59.45
CA GLN A 12 -8.14 -6.11 59.84
C GLN A 12 -9.33 -7.07 59.74
N GLU A 13 -10.53 -6.62 60.12
CA GLU A 13 -11.77 -7.39 59.99
C GLU A 13 -12.14 -7.64 58.51
N GLU A 14 -11.97 -6.63 57.65
CA GLU A 14 -12.18 -6.74 56.19
C GLU A 14 -11.16 -7.70 55.54
N LEU A 15 -9.88 -7.61 55.91
CA LEU A 15 -8.83 -8.51 55.44
C LEU A 15 -9.09 -9.96 55.88
N ALA A 16 -9.48 -10.18 57.14
CA ALA A 16 -9.82 -11.51 57.63
C ALA A 16 -11.04 -12.11 56.92
N ALA A 17 -12.05 -11.29 56.60
CA ALA A 17 -13.20 -11.73 55.82
C ALA A 17 -12.82 -12.10 54.38
N HIS A 18 -11.94 -11.32 53.74
CA HIS A 18 -11.41 -11.62 52.41
C HIS A 18 -10.59 -12.93 52.41
N ASP A 19 -9.76 -13.15 53.43
CA ASP A 19 -8.95 -14.37 53.54
C ASP A 19 -9.81 -15.61 53.77
N ALA A 20 -10.85 -15.51 54.59
CA ALA A 20 -11.82 -16.57 54.78
C ALA A 20 -12.61 -16.89 53.50
N ASP A 21 -12.92 -15.88 52.69
CA ASP A 21 -13.56 -16.08 51.40
C ASP A 21 -12.62 -16.75 50.37
N LEU A 22 -11.35 -16.33 50.33
CA LEU A 22 -10.32 -16.95 49.50
C LEU A 22 -10.09 -18.42 49.88
N ALA A 23 -10.03 -18.73 51.18
CA ALA A 23 -9.91 -20.11 51.66
C ALA A 23 -11.09 -20.98 51.20
N ARG A 24 -12.33 -20.48 51.35
CA ARG A 24 -13.53 -21.19 50.90
C ARG A 24 -13.54 -21.41 49.39
N ARG A 25 -13.11 -20.42 48.61
CA ARG A 25 -12.97 -20.54 47.15
C ARG A 25 -11.92 -21.57 46.77
N ALA A 26 -10.76 -21.57 47.43
CA ALA A 26 -9.71 -22.54 47.20
C ALA A 26 -10.17 -23.99 47.49
N GLU A 27 -10.90 -24.21 48.59
CA GLU A 27 -11.50 -25.51 48.92
C GLU A 27 -12.51 -25.98 47.86
N GLN A 28 -13.42 -25.09 47.45
CA GLN A 28 -14.40 -25.40 46.41
C GLN A 28 -13.72 -25.71 45.07
N ALA A 29 -12.69 -24.93 44.70
CA ALA A 29 -11.94 -25.13 43.47
C ALA A 29 -11.18 -26.47 43.46
N LEU A 30 -10.64 -26.91 44.60
CA LEU A 30 -10.01 -28.23 44.73
C LEU A 30 -10.98 -29.36 44.40
N VAL A 31 -12.18 -29.34 45.01
CA VAL A 31 -13.20 -30.38 44.80
C VAL A 31 -13.70 -30.37 43.36
N GLN A 32 -13.98 -29.19 42.80
CA GLN A 32 -14.45 -29.06 41.41
C GLN A 32 -13.40 -29.55 40.42
N THR A 33 -12.14 -29.22 40.64
CA THR A 33 -11.03 -29.63 39.76
C THR A 33 -10.77 -31.14 39.86
N ASP A 34 -10.86 -31.74 41.05
CA ASP A 34 -10.73 -33.19 41.22
C ASP A 34 -11.85 -33.96 40.50
N GLU A 35 -13.10 -33.51 40.64
CA GLU A 35 -14.23 -34.08 39.92
C GLU A 35 -14.09 -33.90 38.40
N ARG A 36 -13.59 -32.74 37.95
CA ARG A 36 -13.27 -32.50 36.54
C ARG A 36 -12.22 -33.48 36.02
N ILE A 37 -11.12 -33.70 36.75
CA ILE A 37 -10.10 -34.70 36.38
C ILE A 37 -10.73 -36.08 36.22
N ARG A 38 -11.60 -36.49 37.16
CA ARG A 38 -12.29 -37.78 37.10
C ARG A 38 -13.13 -37.89 35.82
N SER A 39 -14.04 -36.94 35.60
CA SER A 39 -14.90 -36.91 34.42
C SER A 39 -14.12 -36.90 33.10
N THR A 40 -13.08 -36.07 32.99
CA THR A 40 -12.25 -35.95 31.80
C THR A 40 -11.36 -37.18 31.59
N SER A 41 -11.01 -37.92 32.65
CA SER A 41 -10.33 -39.22 32.52
C SER A 41 -11.26 -40.27 31.92
N ASP A 42 -12.52 -40.33 32.39
CA ASP A 42 -13.53 -41.24 31.83
C ASP A 42 -13.84 -40.90 30.35
N GLU A 43 -13.94 -39.62 30.01
CA GLU A 43 -14.09 -39.15 28.63
C GLU A 43 -12.87 -39.48 27.76
N LEU A 44 -11.65 -39.36 28.29
CA LEU A 44 -10.42 -39.72 27.59
C LEU A 44 -10.40 -41.21 27.24
N ASP A 45 -10.77 -42.09 28.17
CA ASP A 45 -10.79 -43.54 27.93
C ASP A 45 -11.77 -43.90 26.80
N PHE A 46 -12.94 -43.27 26.78
CA PHE A 46 -13.91 -43.43 25.69
C PHE A 46 -13.36 -42.88 24.37
N ALA A 47 -12.78 -41.67 24.39
CA ALA A 47 -12.23 -41.03 23.21
C ALA A 47 -11.03 -41.81 22.64
N GLU A 48 -10.19 -42.43 23.46
CA GLU A 48 -9.06 -43.24 22.99
C GLU A 48 -9.55 -44.51 22.29
N ALA A 49 -10.66 -45.09 22.75
CA ALA A 49 -11.29 -46.23 22.09
C ALA A 49 -11.86 -45.87 20.70
N GLU A 50 -12.46 -44.67 20.56
CA GLU A 50 -13.10 -44.15 19.33
C GLU A 50 -12.06 -43.56 18.35
N LEU A 51 -11.13 -42.73 18.84
CA LEU A 51 -10.21 -41.92 18.04
C LEU A 51 -8.79 -42.49 17.94
N GLY A 52 -8.39 -43.37 18.85
CA GLY A 52 -7.02 -43.87 18.95
C GLY A 52 -6.08 -42.95 19.73
N ALA A 53 -4.92 -43.50 20.10
CA ALA A 53 -3.99 -42.89 21.05
C ALA A 53 -3.28 -41.62 20.55
N SER A 54 -3.22 -41.41 19.23
CA SER A 54 -2.54 -40.25 18.65
C SER A 54 -3.38 -38.97 18.86
N LEU A 55 -4.66 -39.01 18.49
CA LEU A 55 -5.58 -37.88 18.61
C LEU A 55 -5.92 -37.52 20.06
N THR A 56 -5.75 -38.46 20.99
CA THR A 56 -5.99 -38.24 22.42
C THR A 56 -4.72 -37.89 23.20
N ALA A 57 -3.55 -37.85 22.54
CA ALA A 57 -2.26 -37.67 23.20
C ALA A 57 -2.19 -36.35 23.99
N ASP A 58 -2.70 -35.26 23.44
CA ASP A 58 -2.66 -33.94 24.07
C ASP A 58 -3.51 -33.86 25.34
N LEU A 59 -4.74 -34.41 25.31
CA LEU A 59 -5.59 -34.46 26.50
C LEU A 59 -4.97 -35.36 27.58
N ARG A 60 -4.38 -36.49 27.18
CA ARG A 60 -3.66 -37.39 28.09
C ARG A 60 -2.46 -36.70 28.75
N LEU A 61 -1.68 -35.92 28.00
CA LEU A 61 -0.57 -35.13 28.53
C LEU A 61 -1.06 -34.02 29.47
N ALA A 62 -2.13 -33.31 29.10
CA ALA A 62 -2.76 -32.29 29.93
C ALA A 62 -3.26 -32.87 31.26
N LEU A 63 -3.98 -34.00 31.24
CA LEU A 63 -4.42 -34.70 32.45
C LEU A 63 -3.24 -35.12 33.35
N ALA A 64 -2.12 -35.57 32.77
CA ALA A 64 -0.93 -35.90 33.54
C ALA A 64 -0.29 -34.66 34.21
N ALA A 65 -0.26 -33.53 33.51
CA ALA A 65 0.21 -32.25 34.05
C ALA A 65 -0.71 -31.73 35.17
N VAL A 66 -2.02 -31.74 34.94
CA VAL A 66 -3.04 -31.35 35.92
C VAL A 66 -2.96 -32.22 37.18
N ARG A 67 -2.86 -33.55 37.05
CA ARG A 67 -2.67 -34.44 38.21
C ARG A 67 -1.41 -34.12 39.00
N THR A 68 -0.34 -33.64 38.36
CA THR A 68 0.90 -33.26 39.04
C THR A 68 0.72 -31.98 39.86
N HIS A 69 0.11 -30.95 39.27
CA HIS A 69 -0.17 -29.69 39.96
C HIS A 69 -1.27 -29.80 41.02
N MET A 70 -2.23 -30.70 40.85
CA MET A 70 -3.22 -30.98 41.89
C MET A 70 -2.63 -31.64 43.12
N ARG A 71 -1.57 -32.46 42.98
CA ARG A 71 -0.81 -32.94 44.16
C ARG A 71 -0.16 -31.79 44.93
N GLU A 72 0.39 -30.80 44.24
CA GLU A 72 0.93 -29.57 44.86
C GLU A 72 -0.20 -28.82 45.60
N ALA A 73 -1.35 -28.63 44.95
CA ALA A 73 -2.49 -27.94 45.56
C ALA A 73 -3.02 -28.66 46.82
N PHE A 74 -3.16 -29.99 46.78
CA PHE A 74 -3.55 -30.78 47.97
C PHE A 74 -2.50 -30.75 49.07
N GLN A 75 -1.21 -30.75 48.74
CA GLN A 75 -0.13 -30.61 49.73
C GLN A 75 -0.19 -29.25 50.42
N LEU A 76 -0.42 -28.16 49.66
CA LEU A 76 -0.61 -26.81 50.21
C LEU A 76 -1.85 -26.74 51.12
N HIS A 77 -2.95 -27.39 50.71
CA HIS A 77 -4.16 -27.45 51.51
C HIS A 77 -3.94 -28.23 52.82
N GLN A 78 -3.17 -29.32 52.78
CA GLN A 78 -2.81 -30.09 53.97
C GLN A 78 -1.96 -29.27 54.95
N LEU A 79 -0.99 -28.48 54.46
CA LEU A 79 -0.18 -27.59 55.29
C LEU A 79 -1.04 -26.55 56.01
N ASN A 80 -2.06 -25.99 55.34
CA ASN A 80 -2.98 -25.03 55.96
C ASN A 80 -3.81 -25.60 57.14
N HIS A 81 -3.80 -26.93 57.33
CA HIS A 81 -4.58 -27.65 58.34
C HIS A 81 -3.69 -28.48 59.28
N ASP A 82 -2.38 -28.22 59.32
CA ASP A 82 -1.48 -28.93 60.23
C ASP A 82 -1.65 -28.47 61.70
N GLU A 83 -0.98 -29.16 62.63
CA GLU A 83 -1.09 -28.87 64.08
C GLU A 83 -0.37 -27.57 64.49
N ILE A 84 0.42 -26.95 63.61
CA ILE A 84 1.22 -25.75 63.86
C ILE A 84 0.48 -24.53 63.27
N PRO A 85 0.05 -23.56 64.10
CA PRO A 85 -0.64 -22.38 63.58
C PRO A 85 0.24 -21.55 62.64
N ASP A 86 -0.09 -21.54 61.35
CA ASP A 86 0.52 -20.67 60.34
C ASP A 86 0.15 -19.20 60.56
N THR A 87 0.94 -18.28 59.97
CA THR A 87 0.56 -16.87 59.94
C THR A 87 -0.58 -16.61 58.93
N PRO A 88 -1.43 -15.59 59.14
CA PRO A 88 -2.49 -15.24 58.19
C PRO A 88 -1.97 -14.94 56.77
N GLU A 89 -0.74 -14.43 56.64
CA GLU A 89 -0.11 -14.14 55.34
C GLU A 89 0.30 -15.41 54.60
N GLU A 90 0.81 -16.42 55.31
CA GLU A 90 1.15 -17.73 54.74
C GLU A 90 -0.12 -18.44 54.25
N LEU A 91 -1.20 -18.45 55.05
CA LEU A 91 -2.49 -19.01 54.65
C LEU A 91 -3.06 -18.32 53.41
N ARG A 92 -3.02 -16.98 53.37
CA ARG A 92 -3.46 -16.22 52.19
C ARG A 92 -2.66 -16.59 50.94
N THR A 93 -1.33 -16.66 51.06
CA THR A 93 -0.43 -16.99 49.95
C THR A 93 -0.68 -18.41 49.42
N ARG A 94 -0.81 -19.39 50.32
CA ARG A 94 -1.08 -20.79 49.95
C ARG A 94 -2.48 -20.96 49.35
N ASN A 95 -3.51 -20.34 49.93
CA ASN A 95 -4.87 -20.39 49.37
C ASN A 95 -4.95 -19.70 47.99
N ALA A 96 -4.25 -18.58 47.80
CA ALA A 96 -4.14 -17.94 46.48
C ALA A 96 -3.46 -18.87 45.46
N ARG A 97 -2.38 -19.57 45.87
CA ARG A 97 -1.69 -20.54 45.02
C ARG A 97 -2.56 -21.74 44.68
N ILE A 98 -3.33 -22.27 45.64
CA ILE A 98 -4.29 -23.36 45.41
C ILE A 98 -5.33 -22.94 44.37
N ALA A 99 -5.96 -21.78 44.54
CA ALA A 99 -6.93 -21.25 43.60
C ALA A 99 -6.31 -21.10 42.19
N GLN A 100 -5.12 -20.52 42.09
CA GLN A 100 -4.40 -20.37 40.82
C GLN A 100 -4.13 -21.72 40.12
N LEU A 101 -3.71 -22.75 40.87
CA LEU A 101 -3.45 -24.08 40.32
C LEU A 101 -4.74 -24.75 39.83
N CYS A 102 -5.85 -24.57 40.55
CA CYS A 102 -7.16 -25.09 40.16
C CYS A 102 -7.72 -24.38 38.92
N ASP A 103 -7.63 -23.05 38.87
CA ASP A 103 -8.09 -22.25 37.73
C ASP A 103 -7.31 -22.65 36.46
N TRP A 104 -5.98 -22.69 36.54
CA TRP A 104 -5.13 -23.15 35.43
C TRP A 104 -5.48 -24.57 34.97
N ALA A 105 -5.76 -25.48 35.91
CA ALA A 105 -6.11 -26.85 35.59
C ALA A 105 -7.46 -26.95 34.87
N GLN A 106 -8.47 -26.19 35.32
CA GLN A 106 -9.78 -26.15 34.66
C GLN A 106 -9.67 -25.57 33.26
N ASP A 107 -9.00 -24.42 33.10
CA ASP A 107 -8.79 -23.78 31.80
C ASP A 107 -8.09 -24.72 30.80
N LEU A 108 -7.04 -25.41 31.24
CA LEU A 108 -6.30 -26.34 30.40
C LEU A 108 -7.17 -27.54 29.98
N LEU A 109 -7.94 -28.13 30.90
CA LEU A 109 -8.83 -29.25 30.58
C LEU A 109 -9.97 -28.82 29.65
N ASP A 110 -10.53 -27.63 29.84
CA ASP A 110 -11.58 -27.08 28.98
C ASP A 110 -11.06 -26.82 27.56
N GLU A 111 -9.86 -26.24 27.42
CA GLU A 111 -9.21 -26.06 26.12
C GLU A 111 -9.04 -27.41 25.41
N LYS A 112 -8.45 -28.40 26.09
CA LYS A 112 -8.14 -29.70 25.45
C LYS A 112 -9.39 -30.54 25.18
N THR A 113 -10.40 -30.50 26.04
CA THR A 113 -11.67 -31.20 25.78
C THR A 113 -12.44 -30.58 24.62
N SER A 114 -12.38 -29.25 24.44
CA SER A 114 -12.97 -28.57 23.28
C SER A 114 -12.31 -29.00 21.96
N VAL A 115 -10.97 -29.00 21.89
CA VAL A 115 -10.21 -29.47 20.71
C VAL A 115 -10.50 -30.94 20.39
N LEU A 116 -10.63 -31.77 21.43
CA LEU A 116 -10.98 -33.18 21.27
C LEU A 116 -12.41 -33.34 20.71
N ALA A 117 -13.37 -32.55 21.19
CA ALA A 117 -14.75 -32.59 20.70
C ALA A 117 -14.85 -32.26 19.20
N GLU A 118 -14.06 -31.30 18.71
CA GLU A 118 -13.96 -31.02 17.27
C GLU A 118 -13.42 -32.23 16.49
N SER A 119 -12.40 -32.89 17.03
CA SER A 119 -11.80 -34.09 16.42
C SER A 119 -12.80 -35.26 16.37
N VAL A 120 -13.58 -35.47 17.43
CA VAL A 120 -14.69 -36.44 17.46
C VAL A 120 -15.71 -36.12 16.37
N ALA A 121 -16.13 -34.86 16.26
CA ALA A 121 -17.11 -34.44 15.26
C ALA A 121 -16.60 -34.65 13.81
N LYS A 122 -15.29 -34.50 13.56
CA LYS A 122 -14.67 -34.82 12.26
C LYS A 122 -14.70 -36.32 11.97
N VAL A 123 -14.23 -37.15 12.92
CA VAL A 123 -14.18 -38.61 12.74
C VAL A 123 -15.57 -39.21 12.55
N ARG A 124 -16.59 -38.68 13.23
CA ARG A 124 -17.98 -39.12 13.07
C ARG A 124 -18.59 -38.76 11.71
N ARG A 125 -18.28 -37.55 11.19
CA ARG A 125 -18.76 -37.10 9.87
C ARG A 125 -17.98 -37.68 8.70
N ALA A 126 -16.78 -38.22 8.93
CA ALA A 126 -15.93 -38.75 7.87
C ALA A 126 -16.61 -39.79 6.91
N PRO A 127 -17.50 -40.71 7.33
CA PRO A 127 -18.17 -41.61 6.39
C PRO A 127 -19.06 -40.88 5.39
N GLU A 128 -19.77 -39.83 5.84
CA GLU A 128 -20.64 -39.01 5.00
C GLU A 128 -19.81 -38.24 3.98
N VAL A 129 -18.69 -37.65 4.42
CA VAL A 129 -17.78 -36.91 3.53
C VAL A 129 -17.10 -37.85 2.53
N ILE A 130 -16.70 -39.07 2.92
CA ILE A 130 -16.17 -40.09 1.99
C ILE A 130 -17.21 -40.44 0.92
N ALA A 131 -18.48 -40.64 1.31
CA ALA A 131 -19.56 -40.93 0.38
C ALA A 131 -19.79 -39.76 -0.58
N GLN A 132 -19.73 -38.52 -0.08
CA GLN A 132 -19.85 -37.31 -0.90
C GLN A 132 -18.71 -37.20 -1.91
N VAL A 133 -17.46 -37.36 -1.49
CA VAL A 133 -16.28 -37.34 -2.38
C VAL A 133 -16.42 -38.37 -3.50
N ARG A 134 -16.90 -39.59 -3.20
CA ARG A 134 -17.13 -40.62 -4.21
C ARG A 134 -18.26 -40.25 -5.19
N ALA A 135 -19.34 -39.68 -4.69
CA ALA A 135 -20.45 -39.21 -5.53
C ALA A 135 -20.01 -38.06 -6.45
N ASP A 136 -19.27 -37.09 -5.91
CA ASP A 136 -18.73 -35.95 -6.66
C ASP A 136 -17.72 -36.42 -7.70
N ALA A 137 -16.80 -37.32 -7.34
CA ALA A 137 -15.85 -37.91 -8.28
C ALA A 137 -16.56 -38.61 -9.44
N ALA A 138 -17.63 -39.37 -9.17
CA ALA A 138 -18.42 -40.04 -10.22
C ALA A 138 -19.14 -39.02 -11.13
N ALA A 139 -19.74 -37.98 -10.55
CA ALA A 139 -20.41 -36.91 -11.30
C ALA A 139 -19.42 -36.13 -12.19
N LEU A 140 -18.24 -35.79 -11.67
CA LEU A 140 -17.19 -35.10 -12.42
C LEU A 140 -16.61 -36.00 -13.52
N SER A 141 -16.44 -37.30 -13.25
CA SER A 141 -15.96 -38.26 -14.25
C SER A 141 -16.91 -38.36 -15.45
N ALA A 142 -18.22 -38.27 -15.21
CA ALA A 142 -19.22 -38.24 -16.28
C ALA A 142 -19.17 -36.97 -17.16
N ARG A 143 -18.60 -35.86 -16.66
CA ARG A 143 -18.41 -34.61 -17.42
C ARG A 143 -17.18 -34.65 -18.33
N ILE A 144 -16.16 -35.47 -18.03
CA ILE A 144 -14.87 -35.49 -18.75
C ILE A 144 -15.01 -35.61 -20.27
N PRO A 145 -15.83 -36.53 -20.84
CA PRO A 145 -15.96 -36.64 -22.29
C PRO A 145 -16.49 -35.35 -22.93
N GLN A 146 -17.49 -34.73 -22.30
CA GLN A 146 -18.10 -33.48 -22.79
C GLN A 146 -17.12 -32.31 -22.73
N THR A 147 -16.33 -32.22 -21.66
CA THR A 147 -15.25 -31.24 -21.54
C THR A 147 -14.16 -31.46 -22.58
N GLY A 148 -13.76 -32.71 -22.83
CA GLY A 148 -12.80 -33.06 -23.88
C GLY A 148 -13.28 -32.62 -25.27
N ASP A 149 -14.55 -32.88 -25.59
CA ASP A 149 -15.17 -32.42 -26.83
C ASP A 149 -15.22 -30.88 -26.91
N ALA A 150 -15.48 -30.19 -25.80
CA ALA A 150 -15.49 -28.73 -25.74
C ALA A 150 -14.09 -28.15 -26.01
N VAL A 151 -13.06 -28.67 -25.35
CA VAL A 151 -11.66 -28.26 -25.59
C VAL A 151 -11.29 -28.49 -27.06
N ALA A 152 -11.61 -29.64 -27.64
CA ALA A 152 -11.32 -29.93 -29.05
C ALA A 152 -12.00 -28.96 -30.01
N ARG A 153 -13.28 -28.61 -29.77
CA ARG A 153 -14.01 -27.60 -30.55
C ARG A 153 -13.37 -26.21 -30.40
N LEU A 154 -13.03 -25.81 -29.18
CA LEU A 154 -12.43 -24.50 -28.89
C LEU A 154 -11.03 -24.39 -29.50
N SER A 155 -10.21 -25.45 -29.46
CA SER A 155 -8.89 -25.49 -30.10
C SER A 155 -8.94 -25.37 -31.63
N ALA A 156 -10.07 -25.69 -32.27
CA ALA A 156 -10.26 -25.45 -33.69
C ALA A 156 -10.61 -23.98 -34.00
N ARG A 157 -11.12 -23.23 -33.01
CA ARG A 157 -11.58 -21.85 -33.14
C ARG A 157 -10.55 -20.82 -32.66
N TYR A 158 -9.77 -21.14 -31.65
CA TYR A 158 -8.85 -20.21 -30.98
C TYR A 158 -7.39 -20.62 -31.12
N ALA A 159 -6.50 -19.62 -31.10
CA ALA A 159 -5.06 -19.85 -31.13
C ALA A 159 -4.57 -20.63 -29.89
N PRO A 160 -3.44 -21.36 -29.99
CA PRO A 160 -2.86 -22.08 -28.85
C PRO A 160 -2.54 -21.18 -27.64
N SER A 161 -2.22 -19.90 -27.85
CA SER A 161 -1.96 -18.95 -26.78
C SER A 161 -3.21 -18.69 -25.93
N ALA A 162 -4.38 -18.52 -26.56
CA ALA A 162 -5.66 -18.35 -25.87
C ALA A 162 -6.06 -19.62 -25.11
N MET A 163 -5.81 -20.79 -25.71
CA MET A 163 -6.18 -22.08 -25.13
C MET A 163 -5.25 -22.55 -23.99
N SER A 164 -4.13 -21.87 -23.76
CA SER A 164 -3.05 -22.34 -22.88
C SER A 164 -3.50 -22.72 -21.47
N GLN A 165 -4.50 -22.03 -20.91
CA GLN A 165 -5.01 -22.29 -19.56
C GLN A 165 -5.99 -23.46 -19.48
N ILE A 166 -6.66 -23.80 -20.58
CA ILE A 166 -7.76 -24.78 -20.58
C ILE A 166 -7.47 -26.06 -21.39
N ALA A 167 -6.40 -26.06 -22.19
CA ALA A 167 -6.09 -27.15 -23.11
C ALA A 167 -5.86 -28.50 -22.40
N ALA A 168 -5.29 -28.48 -21.19
CA ALA A 168 -5.01 -29.68 -20.40
C ALA A 168 -6.07 -30.00 -19.34
N SER A 169 -7.09 -29.14 -19.17
CA SER A 169 -8.02 -29.20 -18.02
C SER A 169 -8.76 -30.52 -17.90
N ALA A 170 -9.17 -31.14 -19.01
CA ALA A 170 -9.86 -32.44 -18.98
C ALA A 170 -8.94 -33.56 -18.46
N ALA A 171 -7.69 -33.60 -18.93
CA ALA A 171 -6.71 -34.61 -18.51
C ALA A 171 -6.27 -34.40 -17.05
N GLU A 172 -6.07 -33.15 -16.64
CA GLU A 172 -5.74 -32.80 -15.25
C GLU A 172 -6.89 -33.12 -14.29
N ALA A 173 -8.14 -32.82 -14.68
CA ALA A 173 -9.31 -33.17 -13.90
C ALA A 173 -9.46 -34.69 -13.74
N GLU A 174 -9.23 -35.47 -14.80
CA GLU A 174 -9.25 -36.94 -14.72
C GLU A 174 -8.24 -37.49 -13.70
N GLN A 175 -7.01 -36.96 -13.68
CA GLN A 175 -6.00 -37.33 -12.70
C GLN A 175 -6.41 -36.97 -11.26
N LEU A 176 -6.98 -35.78 -11.07
CA LEU A 176 -7.48 -35.32 -9.77
C LEU A 176 -8.65 -36.16 -9.27
N ILE A 177 -9.56 -36.58 -10.15
CA ILE A 177 -10.69 -37.47 -9.83
C ILE A 177 -10.18 -38.84 -9.40
N ALA A 178 -9.21 -39.40 -10.13
CA ALA A 178 -8.59 -40.67 -9.77
C ALA A 178 -7.89 -40.58 -8.41
N PHE A 179 -7.17 -39.49 -8.17
CA PHE A 179 -6.51 -39.21 -6.89
C PHE A 179 -7.51 -39.04 -5.74
N ALA A 180 -8.62 -38.32 -5.96
CA ALA A 180 -9.68 -38.17 -4.97
C ALA A 180 -10.31 -39.52 -4.59
N THR A 181 -10.62 -40.35 -5.59
CA THR A 181 -11.17 -41.69 -5.37
C THR A 181 -10.20 -42.56 -4.56
N HIS A 182 -8.92 -42.54 -4.92
CA HIS A 182 -7.89 -43.26 -4.18
C HIS A 182 -7.73 -42.74 -2.74
N GLY A 183 -7.76 -41.42 -2.55
CA GLY A 183 -7.68 -40.79 -1.23
C GLY A 183 -8.86 -41.17 -0.34
N ALA A 184 -10.07 -41.25 -0.89
CA ALA A 184 -11.26 -41.75 -0.19
C ALA A 184 -11.08 -43.21 0.27
N ASP A 185 -10.54 -44.08 -0.59
CA ASP A 185 -10.25 -45.48 -0.24
C ASP A 185 -9.15 -45.60 0.83
N VAL A 186 -8.11 -44.77 0.75
CA VAL A 186 -7.06 -44.68 1.77
C VAL A 186 -7.66 -44.26 3.10
N SER A 187 -8.50 -43.21 3.10
CA SER A 187 -9.17 -42.74 4.31
C SER A 187 -9.99 -43.85 4.97
N GLU A 188 -10.82 -44.55 4.20
CA GLU A 188 -11.64 -45.66 4.70
C GLU A 188 -10.79 -46.78 5.34
N ARG A 189 -9.70 -47.21 4.67
CA ARG A 189 -8.77 -48.21 5.22
C ARG A 189 -8.08 -47.75 6.50
N ARG A 190 -7.62 -46.50 6.56
CA ARG A 190 -6.94 -45.94 7.73
C ARG A 190 -7.90 -45.82 8.93
N ARG A 191 -9.15 -45.44 8.70
CA ARG A 191 -10.19 -45.43 9.75
C ARG A 191 -10.46 -46.82 10.30
N ALA A 192 -10.59 -47.83 9.44
CA ALA A 192 -10.75 -49.21 9.87
C ALA A 192 -9.57 -49.70 10.73
N ALA A 193 -8.36 -49.16 10.49
CA ALA A 193 -7.16 -49.41 11.27
C ALA A 193 -6.98 -48.49 12.50
N LYS A 194 -7.97 -47.64 12.83
CA LYS A 194 -7.91 -46.61 13.89
C LYS A 194 -6.77 -45.59 13.73
N GLN A 195 -6.31 -45.37 12.51
CA GLN A 195 -5.32 -44.36 12.12
C GLN A 195 -6.06 -43.10 11.67
N ASN A 196 -6.73 -42.44 12.62
CA ASN A 196 -7.71 -41.38 12.32
C ASN A 196 -7.06 -40.07 11.83
N GLU A 197 -5.82 -39.76 12.24
CA GLU A 197 -5.08 -38.61 11.71
C GLU A 197 -4.78 -38.77 10.22
N GLU A 198 -4.20 -39.91 9.84
CA GLU A 198 -3.87 -40.21 8.45
C GLU A 198 -5.12 -40.36 7.59
N ALA A 199 -6.20 -40.88 8.18
CA ALA A 199 -7.50 -40.93 7.53
C ALA A 199 -8.08 -39.55 7.23
N ASN A 200 -8.04 -38.64 8.21
CA ASN A 200 -8.55 -37.28 8.04
C ASN A 200 -7.74 -36.53 6.99
N LEU A 201 -6.40 -36.64 7.03
CA LEU A 201 -5.53 -36.04 6.02
C LEU A 201 -5.84 -36.55 4.61
N ALA A 202 -6.01 -37.86 4.44
CA ALA A 202 -6.38 -38.45 3.15
C ALA A 202 -7.74 -37.96 2.64
N LEU A 203 -8.71 -37.77 3.55
CA LEU A 203 -10.04 -37.28 3.24
C LEU A 203 -10.07 -35.81 2.85
N GLU A 204 -9.36 -34.95 3.59
CA GLU A 204 -9.19 -33.53 3.28
C GLU A 204 -8.54 -33.37 1.90
N THR A 205 -7.48 -34.14 1.64
CA THR A 205 -6.76 -34.17 0.37
C THR A 205 -7.66 -34.63 -0.78
N ALA A 206 -8.50 -35.65 -0.57
CA ALA A 206 -9.45 -36.12 -1.57
C ALA A 206 -10.54 -35.07 -1.86
N THR A 207 -11.06 -34.42 -0.81
CA THR A 207 -12.05 -33.35 -0.92
C THR A 207 -11.49 -32.18 -1.74
N GLU A 208 -10.27 -31.74 -1.43
CA GLU A 208 -9.60 -30.68 -2.17
C GLU A 208 -9.36 -31.06 -3.65
N ALA A 209 -9.01 -32.32 -3.92
CA ALA A 209 -8.84 -32.80 -5.29
C ALA A 209 -10.16 -32.77 -6.09
N THR A 210 -11.30 -33.17 -5.48
CA THR A 210 -12.62 -33.03 -6.15
C THR A 210 -12.97 -31.57 -6.44
N ARG A 211 -12.69 -30.65 -5.51
CA ARG A 211 -12.93 -29.22 -5.69
C ARG A 211 -12.10 -28.66 -6.85
N ARG A 212 -10.82 -29.03 -6.93
CA ARG A 212 -9.93 -28.62 -8.04
C ARG A 212 -10.38 -29.18 -9.38
N ALA A 213 -10.78 -30.47 -9.41
CA ALA A 213 -11.31 -31.08 -10.61
C ALA A 213 -12.55 -30.33 -11.11
N SER A 214 -13.52 -30.00 -10.24
CA SER A 214 -14.68 -29.18 -10.62
C SER A 214 -14.26 -27.85 -11.22
N ALA A 215 -13.40 -27.09 -10.54
CA ALA A 215 -12.95 -25.77 -11.01
C ALA A 215 -12.29 -25.82 -12.40
N LEU A 216 -11.54 -26.89 -12.71
CA LEU A 216 -10.95 -27.08 -14.04
C LEU A 216 -12.00 -27.33 -15.12
N LEU A 217 -13.04 -28.12 -14.82
CA LEU A 217 -14.12 -28.39 -15.78
C LEU A 217 -14.99 -27.13 -15.98
N ASP A 218 -15.29 -26.42 -14.90
CA ASP A 218 -16.06 -25.18 -14.93
C ASP A 218 -15.31 -24.08 -15.72
N ALA A 219 -13.98 -23.99 -15.59
CA ALA A 219 -13.17 -23.04 -16.35
C ALA A 219 -13.23 -23.25 -17.88
N VAL A 220 -13.42 -24.49 -18.35
CA VAL A 220 -13.59 -24.76 -19.79
C VAL A 220 -14.95 -24.24 -20.28
N GLU A 221 -16.00 -24.40 -19.46
CA GLU A 221 -17.34 -23.90 -19.78
C GLU A 221 -17.37 -22.36 -19.79
N ASP A 222 -16.74 -21.73 -18.79
CA ASP A 222 -16.66 -20.27 -18.68
C ASP A 222 -15.81 -19.65 -19.80
N PHE A 223 -14.75 -20.33 -20.23
CA PHE A 223 -13.85 -19.84 -21.28
C PHE A 223 -14.60 -19.52 -22.58
N GLU A 224 -15.56 -20.35 -22.99
CA GLU A 224 -16.31 -20.11 -24.24
C GLU A 224 -17.11 -18.80 -24.16
N ILE A 225 -17.74 -18.53 -23.02
CA ILE A 225 -18.50 -17.30 -22.78
C ILE A 225 -17.57 -16.09 -22.78
N GLU A 226 -16.43 -16.18 -22.09
CA GLU A 226 -15.46 -15.09 -22.02
C GLU A 226 -14.78 -14.82 -23.37
N ALA A 227 -14.48 -15.85 -24.14
CA ALA A 227 -13.90 -15.69 -25.46
C ALA A 227 -14.88 -15.00 -26.43
N LEU A 228 -16.17 -15.35 -26.39
CA LEU A 228 -17.21 -14.66 -27.16
C LEU A 228 -17.37 -13.18 -26.75
N ARG A 229 -17.31 -12.88 -25.45
CA ARG A 229 -17.33 -11.49 -24.95
C ARG A 229 -16.10 -10.72 -25.41
N ALA A 230 -14.92 -11.33 -25.35
CA ALA A 230 -13.67 -10.74 -25.81
C ALA A 230 -13.72 -10.44 -27.31
N GLU A 231 -14.23 -11.35 -28.15
CA GLU A 231 -14.45 -11.13 -29.58
C GLU A 231 -15.41 -9.94 -29.84
N SER A 232 -16.55 -9.90 -29.16
CA SER A 232 -17.51 -8.79 -29.30
C SER A 232 -16.89 -7.45 -28.91
N THR A 233 -16.18 -7.43 -27.79
CA THR A 233 -15.51 -6.21 -27.29
C THR A 233 -14.38 -5.80 -28.22
N LEU A 234 -13.62 -6.75 -28.76
CA LEU A 234 -12.56 -6.47 -29.73
C LEU A 234 -13.12 -5.80 -30.98
N ALA A 235 -14.28 -6.24 -31.49
CA ALA A 235 -14.92 -5.61 -32.64
C ALA A 235 -15.30 -4.14 -32.38
N GLU A 236 -15.82 -3.83 -31.19
CA GLU A 236 -16.12 -2.47 -30.76
C GLU A 236 -14.85 -1.62 -30.64
N VAL A 237 -13.83 -2.13 -29.93
CA VAL A 237 -12.55 -1.42 -29.76
C VAL A 237 -11.85 -1.19 -31.09
N VAL A 238 -11.93 -2.12 -32.05
CA VAL A 238 -11.38 -1.91 -33.41
C VAL A 238 -12.09 -0.76 -34.13
N ALA A 239 -13.41 -0.64 -33.99
CA ALA A 239 -14.15 0.47 -34.58
C ALA A 239 -13.75 1.81 -33.95
N ASP A 240 -13.64 1.85 -32.63
CA ASP A 240 -13.23 3.03 -31.85
C ASP A 240 -11.78 3.44 -32.19
N SER A 241 -10.83 2.50 -32.19
CA SER A 241 -9.43 2.75 -32.56
C SER A 241 -9.28 3.37 -33.95
N ARG A 242 -10.12 2.97 -34.92
CA ARG A 242 -10.13 3.59 -36.26
C ARG A 242 -10.62 5.03 -36.21
N GLY A 243 -11.60 5.32 -35.36
CA GLY A 243 -12.05 6.67 -35.05
C GLY A 243 -10.94 7.51 -34.39
N ASP A 244 -10.23 6.95 -33.42
CA ASP A 244 -9.15 7.62 -32.70
C ASP A 244 -7.99 7.96 -33.62
N LEU A 245 -7.63 7.07 -34.55
CA LEU A 245 -6.64 7.36 -35.60
C LEU A 245 -7.06 8.51 -36.52
N ILE A 246 -8.36 8.67 -36.80
CA ILE A 246 -8.87 9.82 -37.57
C ILE A 246 -8.79 11.09 -36.71
N ALA A 247 -9.22 11.02 -35.45
CA ALA A 247 -9.18 12.16 -34.53
C ALA A 247 -7.73 12.64 -34.26
N ALA A 248 -6.78 11.72 -34.15
CA ALA A 248 -5.35 11.99 -33.96
C ALA A 248 -4.74 12.85 -35.07
N ARG A 249 -5.31 12.85 -36.28
CA ARG A 249 -4.86 13.73 -37.39
C ARG A 249 -5.06 15.22 -37.09
N THR A 250 -6.02 15.54 -36.22
CA THR A 250 -6.31 16.91 -35.79
C THR A 250 -5.61 17.28 -34.48
N ALA A 251 -4.95 16.32 -33.82
CA ALA A 251 -4.19 16.55 -32.60
C ALA A 251 -2.83 17.20 -32.90
N PRO A 252 -2.17 17.84 -31.90
CA PRO A 252 -0.83 18.37 -32.08
C PRO A 252 0.17 17.26 -32.46
N GLN A 253 0.88 17.46 -33.57
CA GLN A 253 1.77 16.45 -34.15
C GLN A 253 3.14 16.46 -33.46
N THR A 254 3.22 15.82 -32.30
CA THR A 254 4.49 15.59 -31.58
C THR A 254 5.07 14.22 -31.94
N PRO A 255 6.39 13.99 -31.77
CA PRO A 255 6.99 12.68 -31.98
C PRO A 255 6.34 11.56 -31.15
N ALA A 256 5.88 11.88 -29.93
CA ALA A 256 5.18 10.94 -29.06
C ALA A 256 3.82 10.53 -29.63
N VAL A 257 3.03 11.49 -30.14
CA VAL A 257 1.74 11.20 -30.80
C VAL A 257 1.97 10.38 -32.07
N ALA A 258 2.98 10.72 -32.88
CA ALA A 258 3.31 9.95 -34.08
C ALA A 258 3.71 8.50 -33.76
N ALA A 259 4.52 8.29 -32.71
CA ALA A 259 4.89 6.95 -32.26
C ALA A 259 3.67 6.14 -31.76
N ALA A 260 2.78 6.78 -30.99
CA ALA A 260 1.57 6.12 -30.50
C ALA A 260 0.58 5.78 -31.63
N VAL A 261 0.45 6.65 -32.63
CA VAL A 261 -0.33 6.38 -33.85
C VAL A 261 0.22 5.16 -34.59
N THR A 262 1.54 5.10 -34.81
CA THR A 262 2.18 3.95 -35.45
C THR A 262 1.95 2.67 -34.65
N ALA A 263 2.13 2.70 -33.33
CA ALA A 263 1.91 1.54 -32.47
C ALA A 263 0.45 1.04 -32.53
N LEU A 264 -0.53 1.95 -32.59
CA LEU A 264 -1.94 1.58 -32.75
C LEU A 264 -2.23 0.99 -34.13
N GLN A 265 -1.61 1.52 -35.19
CA GLN A 265 -1.71 0.95 -36.53
C GLN A 265 -1.12 -0.46 -36.59
N GLU A 266 0.08 -0.65 -36.02
CA GLU A 266 0.73 -1.96 -35.92
C GLU A 266 -0.14 -2.96 -35.12
N ALA A 267 -0.76 -2.52 -34.02
CA ALA A 267 -1.67 -3.35 -33.24
C ALA A 267 -2.91 -3.76 -34.05
N LEU A 268 -3.49 -2.86 -34.84
CA LEU A 268 -4.62 -3.17 -35.73
C LEU A 268 -4.23 -4.09 -36.89
N GLU A 269 -3.02 -3.96 -37.43
CA GLU A 269 -2.49 -4.82 -38.50
C GLU A 269 -2.11 -6.22 -38.00
N ALA A 270 -1.72 -6.34 -36.72
CA ALA A 270 -1.38 -7.60 -36.08
C ALA A 270 -2.59 -8.47 -35.73
N LEU A 271 -3.82 -7.93 -35.82
CA LEU A 271 -5.05 -8.68 -35.52
C LEU A 271 -5.21 -9.88 -36.45
N SER A 272 -5.69 -10.99 -35.87
CA SER A 272 -5.97 -12.19 -36.65
C SER A 272 -7.04 -11.93 -37.70
N PRO A 273 -6.87 -12.40 -38.95
CA PRO A 273 -7.90 -12.28 -39.98
C PRO A 273 -9.21 -12.94 -39.54
N ALA A 274 -10.34 -12.35 -39.93
CA ALA A 274 -11.65 -12.92 -39.64
C ALA A 274 -11.75 -14.38 -40.15
N GLY A 275 -12.10 -15.30 -39.25
CA GLY A 275 -12.21 -16.73 -39.54
C GLY A 275 -10.91 -17.54 -39.37
N SER A 276 -9.80 -16.90 -39.01
CA SER A 276 -8.58 -17.58 -38.56
C SER A 276 -8.58 -17.77 -37.03
N PRO A 277 -7.95 -18.83 -36.50
CA PRO A 277 -7.82 -19.00 -35.05
C PRO A 277 -6.94 -17.92 -34.42
N GLY A 278 -7.57 -16.92 -33.79
CA GLY A 278 -6.92 -15.81 -33.11
C GLY A 278 -6.92 -15.95 -31.59
N ASP A 279 -6.27 -15.00 -30.92
CA ASP A 279 -6.28 -14.89 -29.46
C ASP A 279 -7.01 -13.60 -29.06
N PRO A 280 -8.34 -13.66 -28.87
CA PRO A 280 -9.14 -12.45 -28.62
C PRO A 280 -8.74 -11.76 -27.31
N PHE A 281 -8.16 -12.47 -26.34
CA PHE A 281 -7.74 -11.88 -25.08
C PHE A 281 -6.44 -11.08 -25.23
N ALA A 282 -5.45 -11.66 -25.91
CA ALA A 282 -4.18 -10.98 -26.19
C ALA A 282 -4.38 -9.80 -27.14
N GLU A 283 -5.15 -9.99 -28.22
CA GLU A 283 -5.47 -8.95 -29.21
C GLU A 283 -6.19 -7.77 -28.56
N LEU A 284 -7.21 -8.04 -27.74
CA LEU A 284 -7.94 -6.98 -27.01
C LEU A 284 -7.02 -6.24 -26.03
N SER A 285 -6.14 -6.96 -25.32
CA SER A 285 -5.20 -6.36 -24.37
C SER A 285 -4.19 -5.45 -25.08
N GLN A 286 -3.62 -5.92 -26.20
CA GLN A 286 -2.67 -5.14 -27.00
C GLN A 286 -3.33 -3.88 -27.57
N LEU A 287 -4.55 -4.00 -28.11
CA LEU A 287 -5.25 -2.87 -28.71
C LEU A 287 -5.65 -1.82 -27.67
N ARG A 288 -6.12 -2.25 -26.50
CA ARG A 288 -6.41 -1.34 -25.36
C ARG A 288 -5.16 -0.60 -24.91
N ALA A 289 -4.03 -1.29 -24.76
CA ALA A 289 -2.78 -0.66 -24.37
C ALA A 289 -2.33 0.41 -25.39
N ALA A 290 -2.48 0.13 -26.70
CA ALA A 290 -2.16 1.08 -27.75
C ALA A 290 -3.10 2.30 -27.76
N ASN A 291 -4.41 2.10 -27.57
CA ASN A 291 -5.37 3.20 -27.45
C ASN A 291 -5.05 4.10 -26.24
N THR A 292 -4.82 3.50 -25.06
CA THR A 292 -4.45 4.27 -23.86
C THR A 292 -3.17 5.07 -24.08
N ALA A 293 -2.15 4.49 -24.72
CA ALA A 293 -0.92 5.21 -25.04
C ALA A 293 -1.16 6.38 -26.02
N LEU A 294 -2.06 6.23 -26.99
CA LEU A 294 -2.44 7.31 -27.91
C LEU A 294 -3.18 8.44 -27.18
N ASP A 295 -4.14 8.10 -26.33
CA ASP A 295 -4.90 9.06 -25.53
C ASP A 295 -3.98 9.89 -24.62
N GLU A 296 -3.06 9.22 -23.92
CA GLU A 296 -2.07 9.87 -23.05
C GLU A 296 -1.13 10.80 -23.84
N ALA A 297 -0.67 10.35 -25.02
CA ALA A 297 0.18 11.16 -25.90
C ALA A 297 -0.55 12.40 -26.42
N ILE A 298 -1.82 12.26 -26.85
CA ILE A 298 -2.65 13.38 -27.33
C ILE A 298 -2.94 14.34 -26.18
N ALA A 299 -3.31 13.84 -25.00
CA ALA A 299 -3.58 14.68 -23.83
C ALA A 299 -2.34 15.49 -23.44
N THR A 300 -1.18 14.84 -23.39
CA THR A 300 0.10 15.50 -23.10
C THR A 300 0.43 16.56 -24.17
N ALA A 301 0.24 16.23 -25.45
CA ALA A 301 0.51 17.15 -26.55
C ALA A 301 -0.41 18.38 -26.53
N ARG A 302 -1.70 18.20 -26.23
CA ARG A 302 -2.67 19.30 -26.05
C ARG A 302 -2.30 20.18 -24.87
N TYR A 303 -1.97 19.57 -23.72
CA TYR A 303 -1.52 20.31 -22.56
C TYR A 303 -0.29 21.18 -22.86
N ARG A 304 0.69 20.65 -23.62
CA ARG A 304 1.89 21.40 -24.06
C ARG A 304 1.57 22.49 -25.08
N ALA A 305 0.57 22.31 -25.93
CA ALA A 305 0.13 23.34 -26.88
C ALA A 305 -0.58 24.51 -26.17
N GLU A 306 -1.40 24.21 -25.16
CA GLU A 306 -2.09 25.21 -24.33
C GLU A 306 -1.14 25.90 -23.33
N ASN A 307 -0.07 25.21 -22.90
CA ASN A 307 0.93 25.70 -21.96
C ASN A 307 2.35 25.60 -22.57
N PRO A 308 2.70 26.48 -23.54
CA PRO A 308 4.00 26.44 -24.17
C PRO A 308 5.11 26.76 -23.16
N LEU A 309 6.11 25.88 -23.11
CA LEU A 309 7.30 26.14 -22.33
C LEU A 309 8.06 27.35 -22.88
N PRO A 310 8.75 28.12 -22.02
CA PRO A 310 9.63 29.18 -22.51
C PRO A 310 10.66 28.60 -23.48
N SER A 311 11.03 29.34 -24.51
CA SER A 311 12.04 28.87 -25.47
C SER A 311 13.44 28.89 -24.83
N ILE A 312 14.34 28.03 -25.30
CA ILE A 312 15.75 28.03 -24.86
C ILE A 312 16.38 29.44 -24.98
N PRO A 313 16.21 30.17 -26.10
CA PRO A 313 16.72 31.54 -26.21
C PRO A 313 16.11 32.51 -25.18
N GLN A 314 14.82 32.40 -24.87
CA GLN A 314 14.18 33.24 -23.84
C GLN A 314 14.80 33.01 -22.45
N VAL A 315 15.07 31.76 -22.10
CA VAL A 315 15.72 31.43 -20.81
C VAL A 315 17.16 31.93 -20.80
N GLN A 316 17.92 31.73 -21.89
CA GLN A 316 19.28 32.24 -22.03
C GLN A 316 19.34 33.77 -21.90
N HIS A 317 18.44 34.50 -22.57
CA HIS A 317 18.38 35.96 -22.46
C HIS A 317 18.07 36.45 -21.05
N ALA A 318 17.20 35.75 -20.31
CA ALA A 318 16.92 36.08 -18.91
C ALA A 318 18.14 35.84 -18.01
N ILE A 319 18.91 34.78 -18.26
CA ILE A 319 20.15 34.49 -17.55
C ILE A 319 21.20 35.56 -17.85
N ASP A 320 21.40 35.91 -19.12
CA ASP A 320 22.35 36.94 -19.53
C ASP A 320 22.00 38.29 -18.89
N ASP A 321 20.70 38.61 -18.77
CA ASP A 321 20.25 39.81 -18.09
C ASP A 321 20.54 39.77 -16.58
N ALA A 322 20.23 38.66 -15.92
CA ALA A 322 20.55 38.45 -14.52
C ALA A 322 22.07 38.58 -14.25
N ASP A 323 22.91 38.01 -15.11
CA ASP A 323 24.37 38.07 -15.01
C ASP A 323 24.91 39.49 -15.20
N ARG A 324 24.36 40.26 -16.13
CA ARG A 324 24.70 41.70 -16.28
C ARG A 324 24.33 42.49 -15.02
N GLN A 325 23.12 42.31 -14.49
CA GLN A 325 22.67 43.03 -13.30
C GLN A 325 23.50 42.67 -12.06
N LEU A 326 23.82 41.38 -11.88
CA LEU A 326 24.75 40.90 -10.85
C LEU A 326 26.14 41.54 -10.98
N GLY A 327 26.68 41.61 -12.20
CA GLY A 327 27.97 42.23 -12.47
C GLY A 327 28.00 43.72 -12.07
N VAL A 328 26.94 44.47 -12.39
CA VAL A 328 26.81 45.88 -12.03
C VAL A 328 26.69 46.06 -10.51
N ALA A 329 25.80 45.30 -9.84
CA ALA A 329 25.62 45.36 -8.40
C ALA A 329 26.90 45.00 -7.64
N ARG A 330 27.59 43.93 -8.06
CA ARG A 330 28.87 43.50 -7.50
C ARG A 330 29.94 44.57 -7.65
N GLY A 331 30.04 45.19 -8.83
CA GLY A 331 30.99 46.28 -9.10
C GLY A 331 30.76 47.49 -8.19
N LEU A 332 29.51 47.97 -8.09
CA LEU A 332 29.18 49.13 -7.24
C LEU A 332 29.48 48.86 -5.77
N ILE A 333 29.03 47.71 -5.25
CA ILE A 333 29.19 47.31 -3.84
C ILE A 333 30.68 47.09 -3.50
N ALA A 334 31.44 46.48 -4.41
CA ALA A 334 32.87 46.25 -4.21
C ALA A 334 33.68 47.57 -4.24
N GLY A 335 33.26 48.56 -5.02
CA GLY A 335 33.91 49.87 -5.11
C GLY A 335 33.67 50.77 -3.89
N HIS A 336 32.57 50.57 -3.15
CA HIS A 336 32.13 51.46 -2.07
C HIS A 336 32.00 50.75 -0.72
N ARG A 337 32.86 49.77 -0.42
CA ARG A 337 32.75 48.90 0.76
C ARG A 337 32.62 49.62 2.11
N GLY A 338 33.18 50.82 2.27
CA GLY A 338 33.05 51.59 3.51
C GLY A 338 31.66 52.21 3.73
N TRP A 339 30.86 52.32 2.67
CA TRP A 339 29.63 53.10 2.63
C TRP A 339 28.37 52.23 2.49
N ILE A 340 28.50 51.00 1.96
CA ILE A 340 27.37 50.10 1.74
C ILE A 340 26.98 49.36 3.03
N GLY A 341 25.67 49.32 3.32
CA GLY A 341 25.06 48.65 4.46
C GLY A 341 24.95 47.12 4.32
N ALA A 342 24.41 46.49 5.37
CA ALA A 342 24.23 45.03 5.39
C ALA A 342 23.16 44.55 4.41
N ASP A 343 22.06 45.30 4.24
CA ASP A 343 20.92 44.87 3.42
C ASP A 343 21.28 44.69 1.94
N ALA A 344 22.01 45.64 1.35
CA ALA A 344 22.48 45.53 -0.04
C ALA A 344 23.39 44.31 -0.26
N ARG A 345 24.27 44.01 0.71
CA ARG A 345 25.16 42.84 0.67
C ARG A 345 24.39 41.54 0.80
N THR A 346 23.39 41.48 1.68
CA THR A 346 22.54 40.30 1.85
C THR A 346 21.77 40.01 0.56
N ARG A 347 21.20 41.03 -0.10
CA ARG A 347 20.50 40.84 -1.39
C ARG A 347 21.44 40.36 -2.50
N LEU A 348 22.66 40.90 -2.57
CA LEU A 348 23.68 40.45 -3.52
C LEU A 348 24.06 38.98 -3.25
N ALA A 349 24.33 38.61 -2.00
CA ALA A 349 24.72 37.25 -1.65
C ALA A 349 23.63 36.22 -1.98
N GLU A 350 22.36 36.55 -1.75
CA GLU A 350 21.24 35.67 -2.12
C GLU A 350 21.05 35.56 -3.63
N ALA A 351 21.22 36.66 -4.37
CA ALA A 351 21.21 36.64 -5.83
C ALA A 351 22.33 35.75 -6.40
N GLU A 352 23.53 35.81 -5.83
CA GLU A 352 24.67 34.96 -6.20
C GLU A 352 24.42 33.49 -5.86
N ARG A 353 23.83 33.20 -4.69
CA ARG A 353 23.44 31.84 -4.31
C ARG A 353 22.47 31.23 -5.31
N LEU A 354 21.38 31.93 -5.61
CA LEU A 354 20.37 31.48 -6.58
C LEU A 354 20.93 31.33 -8.00
N ARG A 355 21.92 32.13 -8.38
CA ARG A 355 22.59 32.01 -9.68
C ARG A 355 23.44 30.74 -9.80
N VAL A 356 23.99 30.25 -8.69
CA VAL A 356 24.68 28.96 -8.64
C VAL A 356 23.66 27.83 -8.82
N ASP A 357 22.56 27.85 -8.07
CA ASP A 357 21.50 26.83 -8.15
C ASP A 357 20.88 26.74 -9.57
N LEU A 358 20.83 27.85 -10.31
CA LEU A 358 20.31 27.92 -11.67
C LEU A 358 21.05 27.02 -12.67
N ALA A 359 22.31 26.67 -12.40
CA ALA A 359 23.08 25.77 -13.27
C ALA A 359 22.50 24.35 -13.33
N ASP A 360 21.88 23.90 -12.24
CA ASP A 360 21.32 22.54 -12.13
C ASP A 360 19.98 22.39 -12.86
N LEU A 361 19.35 23.52 -13.25
CA LEU A 361 18.04 23.57 -13.91
C LEU A 361 18.12 23.58 -15.44
N LEU A 362 19.30 23.43 -16.04
CA LEU A 362 19.49 23.54 -17.50
C LEU A 362 20.20 22.30 -18.07
N PRO A 363 19.93 21.89 -19.33
CA PRO A 363 18.96 22.46 -20.30
C PRO A 363 17.65 21.65 -20.38
N ALA A 364 17.34 20.84 -19.37
CA ALA A 364 16.18 19.93 -19.41
C ALA A 364 14.88 20.68 -19.71
N GLU A 365 14.01 20.04 -20.50
CA GLU A 365 12.74 20.64 -20.90
C GLU A 365 11.81 20.82 -19.69
N GLU A 366 11.84 19.89 -18.75
CA GLU A 366 10.99 19.91 -17.56
C GLU A 366 11.29 21.07 -16.60
N THR A 367 12.55 21.52 -16.54
CA THR A 367 13.01 22.55 -15.60
C THR A 367 13.03 23.96 -16.20
N ARG A 368 12.60 24.13 -17.45
CA ARG A 368 12.81 25.37 -18.19
C ARG A 368 11.97 26.55 -17.68
N GLU A 369 10.76 26.29 -17.22
CA GLU A 369 9.93 27.31 -16.53
C GLU A 369 10.56 27.74 -15.21
N GLU A 370 11.05 26.78 -14.43
CA GLU A 370 11.73 27.02 -13.17
C GLU A 370 13.02 27.82 -13.39
N ALA A 371 13.80 27.46 -14.40
CA ALA A 371 15.01 28.19 -14.79
C ALA A 371 14.71 29.64 -15.19
N LEU A 372 13.65 29.89 -15.98
CA LEU A 372 13.24 31.25 -16.33
C LEU A 372 12.80 32.06 -15.10
N ALA A 373 12.03 31.45 -14.20
CA ALA A 373 11.58 32.10 -12.97
C ALA A 373 12.75 32.42 -12.03
N ALA A 374 13.69 31.48 -11.87
CA ALA A 374 14.90 31.65 -11.08
C ALA A 374 15.82 32.73 -11.67
N ALA A 375 16.02 32.77 -13.00
CA ALA A 375 16.77 33.84 -13.67
C ALA A 375 16.17 35.23 -13.40
N ARG A 376 14.84 35.37 -13.51
CA ARG A 376 14.13 36.63 -13.20
C ARG A 376 14.27 37.02 -11.73
N ARG A 377 14.24 36.05 -10.81
CA ARG A 377 14.45 36.28 -9.37
C ARG A 377 15.87 36.76 -9.06
N VAL A 378 16.89 36.18 -9.71
CA VAL A 378 18.28 36.64 -9.58
C VAL A 378 18.41 38.09 -10.04
N ALA A 379 17.88 38.43 -11.22
CA ALA A 379 17.87 39.80 -11.73
C ALA A 379 17.17 40.76 -10.75
N HIS A 380 16.00 40.39 -10.23
CA HIS A 380 15.26 41.20 -9.26
C HIS A 380 16.09 41.51 -8.00
N LEU A 381 16.70 40.49 -7.38
CA LEU A 381 17.53 40.67 -6.18
C LEU A 381 18.79 41.51 -6.47
N ALA A 382 19.40 41.34 -7.65
CA ALA A 382 20.53 42.15 -8.07
C ALA A 382 20.15 43.65 -8.24
N SER A 383 18.98 43.92 -8.79
CA SER A 383 18.42 45.28 -8.91
C SER A 383 18.14 45.89 -7.53
N GLU A 384 17.54 45.14 -6.61
CA GLU A 384 17.31 45.61 -5.24
C GLU A 384 18.63 45.90 -4.50
N ALA A 385 19.64 45.04 -4.65
CA ALA A 385 20.97 45.25 -4.09
C ALA A 385 21.60 46.55 -4.61
N LEU A 386 21.46 46.81 -5.92
CA LEU A 386 21.96 48.03 -6.55
C LEU A 386 21.25 49.29 -6.02
N GLN A 387 19.92 49.26 -5.90
CA GLN A 387 19.14 50.39 -5.37
C GLN A 387 19.46 50.69 -3.90
N LEU A 388 19.58 49.66 -3.07
CA LEU A 388 19.99 49.81 -1.67
C LEU A 388 21.40 50.40 -1.60
N ALA A 389 22.35 49.88 -2.38
CA ALA A 389 23.71 50.39 -2.40
C ALA A 389 23.79 51.85 -2.87
N GLN A 390 22.99 52.25 -3.85
CA GLN A 390 22.94 53.65 -4.29
C GLN A 390 22.40 54.57 -3.19
N ARG A 391 21.33 54.16 -2.50
CA ARG A 391 20.79 54.92 -1.35
C ARG A 391 21.83 55.07 -0.23
N ASP A 392 22.57 54.01 0.06
CA ASP A 392 23.62 54.03 1.08
C ASP A 392 24.72 55.05 0.72
N ILE A 393 25.17 55.05 -0.55
CA ILE A 393 26.14 56.03 -1.06
C ILE A 393 25.59 57.46 -0.96
N ASP A 394 24.36 57.68 -1.40
CA ASP A 394 23.75 59.01 -1.41
C ASP A 394 23.57 59.55 0.02
N SER A 395 23.14 58.70 0.96
CA SER A 395 22.97 59.05 2.38
C SER A 395 24.27 59.38 3.11
N SER A 396 25.40 58.92 2.57
CA SER A 396 26.70 59.12 3.19
C SER A 396 27.47 60.31 2.62
N ARG A 397 26.99 60.94 1.54
CA ARG A 397 27.57 62.20 1.08
C ARG A 397 27.28 63.29 2.13
N PRO A 398 28.28 64.07 2.57
CA PRO A 398 28.03 65.21 3.45
C PRO A 398 27.03 66.16 2.79
N GLN A 399 25.93 66.46 3.48
CA GLN A 399 25.01 67.52 3.10
C GLN A 399 25.78 68.84 3.25
N ASP A 400 26.25 69.40 2.14
CA ASP A 400 26.82 70.75 2.14
C ASP A 400 25.64 71.72 2.37
N ASP A 401 25.45 72.14 3.62
CA ASP A 401 24.42 73.08 4.05
C ASP A 401 24.71 74.48 3.47
N GLY A 402 24.46 74.63 2.16
CA GLY A 402 24.41 75.91 1.45
C GLY A 402 23.15 76.68 1.82
N TRP A 403 23.17 77.34 2.97
CA TRP A 403 22.15 78.30 3.41
C TRP A 403 22.00 79.45 2.40
N GLY A 404 20.85 79.50 1.73
CA GLY A 404 20.47 80.50 0.73
C GLY A 404 19.93 81.80 1.32
N GLY A 405 20.38 82.93 0.75
CA GLY A 405 19.77 84.25 0.88
C GLY A 405 18.70 84.48 -0.20
N GLY A 406 17.54 84.98 0.22
CA GLY A 406 16.35 85.11 -0.61
C GLY A 406 16.20 86.42 -1.40
N GLY A 407 15.19 86.41 -2.27
CA GLY A 407 14.40 87.58 -2.67
C GLY A 407 14.63 88.08 -4.11
N GLY A 408 13.54 88.19 -4.88
CA GLY A 408 13.43 89.24 -5.90
C GLY A 408 13.01 88.84 -7.33
N TRP A 409 11.69 88.71 -7.53
CA TRP A 409 10.89 89.23 -8.66
C TRP A 409 11.52 89.55 -10.04
N GLY A 410 10.88 89.05 -11.11
CA GLY A 410 10.56 89.88 -12.28
C GLY A 410 10.89 89.34 -13.68
N GLY A 411 9.90 88.73 -14.35
CA GLY A 411 9.46 89.04 -15.71
C GLY A 411 10.41 88.96 -16.93
N GLY A 412 9.94 88.28 -17.99
CA GLY A 412 10.16 88.75 -19.36
C GLY A 412 10.76 87.74 -20.35
N ARG A 413 10.00 87.48 -21.42
CA ARG A 413 10.25 86.60 -22.56
C ARG A 413 11.49 86.91 -23.41
N ARG A 414 11.90 85.84 -24.13
CA ARG A 414 12.43 85.74 -25.51
C ARG A 414 13.94 85.89 -25.73
N GLY A 415 14.50 84.87 -26.37
CA GLY A 415 15.72 84.97 -27.18
C GLY A 415 16.44 83.63 -27.25
N GLY A 416 16.26 82.90 -28.35
CA GLY A 416 17.04 81.69 -28.63
C GLY A 416 18.46 82.02 -29.12
N GLY A 417 19.36 81.06 -28.95
CA GLY A 417 20.65 81.02 -29.65
C GLY A 417 21.79 80.42 -28.83
N GLY A 418 22.20 79.19 -29.19
CA GLY A 418 23.61 78.78 -29.26
C GLY A 418 24.36 78.37 -27.98
N ASN A 419 24.61 77.06 -27.87
CA ASN A 419 25.85 76.37 -27.45
C ASN A 419 26.73 77.01 -26.35
N ASP A 420 26.90 76.33 -25.19
CA ASP A 420 27.98 75.34 -24.98
C ASP A 420 28.09 74.87 -23.51
N ILE A 421 28.34 73.56 -23.37
CA ILE A 421 29.16 72.86 -22.35
C ILE A 421 28.62 72.64 -20.91
N ALA A 422 28.65 71.34 -20.55
CA ALA A 422 28.82 70.70 -19.24
C ALA A 422 27.62 70.58 -18.29
N SER A 423 27.06 69.36 -18.21
CA SER A 423 26.96 68.57 -16.97
C SER A 423 26.13 67.31 -17.22
N GLY A 424 26.60 66.16 -16.76
CA GLY A 424 26.13 64.84 -17.15
C GLY A 424 24.72 64.48 -16.66
N ILE A 425 23.97 63.81 -17.53
CA ILE A 425 22.88 62.92 -17.18
C ILE A 425 23.04 61.66 -18.04
N LEU A 426 23.70 60.66 -17.45
CA LEU A 426 23.63 59.26 -17.85
C LEU A 426 22.35 58.67 -17.24
N GLY A 427 21.51 58.02 -18.04
CA GLY A 427 20.38 57.26 -17.53
C GLY A 427 19.22 57.15 -18.50
N GLY A 428 19.46 56.55 -19.68
CA GLY A 428 18.41 56.19 -20.62
C GLY A 428 17.48 55.14 -20.01
N LEU A 429 16.29 55.57 -19.65
CA LEU A 429 15.16 54.72 -19.30
C LEU A 429 14.50 54.31 -20.63
N VAL A 430 14.82 53.11 -21.13
CA VAL A 430 14.03 52.50 -22.21
C VAL A 430 12.79 51.90 -21.58
N ILE A 431 11.73 52.70 -21.61
CA ILE A 431 10.35 52.24 -21.53
C ILE A 431 10.02 51.68 -22.91
N GLY A 432 10.04 50.35 -23.06
CA GLY A 432 9.32 49.63 -24.12
C GLY A 432 8.05 49.05 -23.49
N SER A 433 6.93 49.77 -23.57
CA SER A 433 5.88 49.58 -24.59
C SER A 433 5.20 48.21 -24.51
N LEU A 434 4.16 48.17 -23.66
CA LEU A 434 2.92 47.44 -23.93
C LEU A 434 2.30 47.94 -25.25
N LEU A 435 1.61 47.02 -25.94
CA LEU A 435 0.77 47.15 -27.17
C LEU A 435 1.46 46.79 -28.49
N ASP A 436 1.24 45.54 -28.96
CA ASP A 436 0.69 45.13 -30.28
C ASP A 436 0.91 43.58 -30.42
N GLY A 437 -0.06 42.70 -30.72
CA GLY A 437 -1.37 42.90 -31.31
C GLY A 437 -2.36 41.73 -31.08
N MET A 438 -3.63 42.10 -31.21
CA MET A 438 -4.76 41.24 -31.57
C MET A 438 -4.78 41.06 -33.10
N PHE A 439 -5.38 39.96 -33.58
CA PHE A 439 -5.47 39.45 -34.97
C PHE A 439 -4.13 38.84 -35.45
N ASP A 440 -3.98 37.54 -35.70
CA ASP A 440 -4.83 36.44 -36.20
C ASP A 440 -4.44 35.14 -35.46
#